data_AF-A0A0G0HL24-F1
#
_entry.id   AF-A0A0G0HL24-F1
#
_cell.length_a   1.000
_cell.length_b   1.000
_cell.length_c   1.000
_cell.angle_alpha   90.00
_cell.angle_beta   90.00
_cell.angle_gamma   90.00
#
_symmetry.space_group_name_H-M   'P 1'
#
loop_
_entity.id
_entity.type
_entity.pdbx_description
1 polymer ?
#
loop_
_entity_poly.entity_id
_entity_poly.type
_entity_poly.pdbx_seq_one_letter_code
_entity_poly.pdbx_strand_id
1 'polypeptide(L)'
;MSLKINPTVLWQKMPGMQKIQFIRQDDLNNKRLLGLAGNRNTDGSFANLSTNANFWSSTVSGSNAWNRNLNSTNATVNRNENDQANGFSVRCLKDWSVSRNIFPSIIKNGGNSEIIKKIMNEKLLEDLFQAYFDARKNKRKTFSALKFEERFEENIFKLYEEIVSGRYQPGRSICFVVDRPIKREIFAADFRDRIVHHFIYNYINPIFEKHFIYDSYSCRNGKGVRCGIRRVDHFIRSCSQNYKKDCYILKLDISGYFMSINKDILYNQVKKRLLLQKEKTGLDFDFNLVLGLLQKTIYSDPTKNCKIKGKSSDWDNLPKSKSLFHCEKNSGLPIGNLTSQLFGNVYLNDLDYFVSYVLKCKYYGRYVDDFVIIHQSKDFLKKIILSIREYILKNLLLKLHPRKIYLQHFSKGVDFLGVYLKPFRIYIKNKNKGNARKKIAVWNEHLLRKNNVLNREEAESFLSFINSILGMMKHYNSYNLRKKILTKEFSILFYNYFYIDFKYCRMFKRENKIFAFNFIEKAVE
;
A
#
# COMPACT_ATOMS: atom_id res chain seq x y z
N MET A 1 21.92 41.02 -42.86
CA MET A 1 23.38 40.86 -42.66
C MET A 1 23.58 39.76 -41.63
N SER A 2 23.77 38.52 -42.07
CA SER A 2 25.09 37.85 -42.22
C SER A 2 25.71 37.51 -40.87
N LEU A 3 26.16 36.29 -40.55
CA LEU A 3 26.38 35.07 -41.32
C LEU A 3 26.56 33.92 -40.29
N LYS A 4 26.24 32.70 -40.73
CA LYS A 4 26.45 31.42 -40.03
C LYS A 4 27.91 31.23 -39.61
N ILE A 5 28.12 30.51 -38.51
CA ILE A 5 29.09 29.39 -38.49
C ILE A 5 28.40 28.17 -37.88
N ASN A 6 28.39 27.12 -38.68
CA ASN A 6 27.98 25.76 -38.35
C ASN A 6 29.26 24.95 -38.16
N PRO A 7 29.30 24.00 -37.22
CA PRO A 7 30.05 22.79 -37.47
C PRO A 7 29.12 21.59 -37.27
N THR A 8 28.50 21.16 -38.37
CA THR A 8 28.31 19.73 -38.59
C THR A 8 29.65 19.19 -39.04
N VAL A 9 30.09 18.02 -38.55
CA VAL A 9 30.50 16.86 -39.38
C VAL A 9 31.14 15.75 -38.51
N LEU A 10 30.60 14.55 -38.72
CA LEU A 10 31.13 13.19 -38.53
C LEU A 10 31.47 12.69 -37.12
N TRP A 11 30.53 11.95 -36.53
CA TRP A 11 30.86 10.61 -36.00
C TRP A 11 29.89 9.59 -36.59
N GLN A 12 30.46 8.53 -37.17
CA GLN A 12 29.77 7.45 -37.88
C GLN A 12 28.69 6.79 -37.00
N LYS A 13 27.62 6.34 -37.67
CA LYS A 13 26.66 5.36 -37.14
C LYS A 13 27.41 4.18 -36.52
N MET A 14 27.34 4.05 -35.21
CA MET A 14 27.41 2.74 -34.55
C MET A 14 26.00 2.37 -34.09
N PRO A 15 25.47 1.19 -34.48
CA PRO A 15 24.18 0.74 -34.01
C PRO A 15 24.29 0.35 -32.53
N GLY A 16 23.55 1.03 -31.64
CA GLY A 16 23.23 0.45 -30.33
C GLY A 16 23.46 1.22 -29.03
N MET A 17 23.72 2.54 -29.01
CA MET A 17 23.75 3.30 -27.74
C MET A 17 22.63 4.33 -27.61
N GLN A 18 21.75 4.14 -26.62
CA GLN A 18 20.74 5.10 -26.19
C GLN A 18 21.41 6.26 -25.41
N LYS A 19 20.93 7.49 -25.63
CA LYS A 19 21.31 8.69 -24.86
C LYS A 19 21.07 8.47 -23.37
N ILE A 20 22.10 8.68 -22.56
CA ILE A 20 22.04 8.62 -21.09
C ILE A 20 22.14 10.06 -20.54
N GLN A 21 21.09 10.53 -19.83
CA GLN A 21 21.05 11.83 -19.14
C GLN A 21 20.98 11.60 -17.62
N PHE A 22 21.83 12.31 -16.86
CA PHE A 22 22.00 12.17 -15.41
C PHE A 22 21.23 13.27 -14.63
N ILE A 23 20.45 12.93 -13.59
CA ILE A 23 19.81 13.86 -12.61
C ILE A 23 19.99 13.35 -11.15
N ARG A 24 20.15 14.24 -10.15
CA ARG A 24 20.14 13.99 -8.68
C ARG A 24 18.98 14.77 -8.03
N GLN A 25 18.55 14.32 -6.85
CA GLN A 25 17.17 14.41 -6.35
C GLN A 25 16.76 15.68 -5.57
N ASP A 26 17.57 16.74 -5.52
CA ASP A 26 17.29 17.89 -4.62
C ASP A 26 17.00 19.24 -5.29
N ASP A 27 16.94 19.35 -6.63
CA ASP A 27 16.69 20.63 -7.33
C ASP A 27 15.56 20.54 -8.38
N LEU A 28 14.30 20.44 -7.92
CA LEU A 28 13.13 20.37 -8.81
C LEU A 28 12.80 21.69 -9.55
N ASN A 29 13.56 22.77 -9.36
CA ASN A 29 13.20 24.09 -9.91
C ASN A 29 14.20 24.74 -10.88
N ASN A 30 15.39 24.17 -11.13
CA ASN A 30 16.34 24.76 -12.09
C ASN A 30 16.89 23.72 -13.08
N LYS A 31 16.41 23.77 -14.32
CA LYS A 31 16.86 22.96 -15.46
C LYS A 31 18.31 23.30 -15.86
N ARG A 32 19.31 22.79 -15.14
CA ARG A 32 20.69 22.70 -15.61
C ARG A 32 21.09 21.24 -15.78
N LEU A 33 21.66 20.90 -16.93
CA LEU A 33 22.24 19.58 -17.23
C LEU A 33 23.34 19.23 -16.21
N LEU A 34 23.35 18.02 -15.67
CA LEU A 34 24.36 17.57 -14.70
C LEU A 34 25.64 17.05 -15.39
N GLY A 35 26.79 17.26 -14.74
CA GLY A 35 28.09 16.69 -15.12
C GLY A 35 28.30 15.24 -14.66
N LEU A 36 29.46 14.67 -15.03
CA LEU A 36 29.86 13.28 -14.77
C LEU A 36 30.05 12.95 -13.28
N ALA A 37 29.96 11.67 -12.88
CA ALA A 37 29.78 11.24 -11.48
C ALA A 37 31.05 11.23 -10.58
N GLY A 38 32.22 11.54 -11.12
CA GLY A 38 33.52 11.45 -10.46
C GLY A 38 33.98 10.02 -10.14
N ASN A 39 34.95 9.93 -9.24
CA ASN A 39 35.48 8.68 -8.69
C ASN A 39 35.57 8.76 -7.16
N ARG A 40 35.51 7.61 -6.48
CA ARG A 40 35.67 7.52 -5.01
C ARG A 40 37.05 6.99 -4.68
N ASN A 41 37.82 7.75 -3.90
CA ASN A 41 39.15 7.36 -3.44
C ASN A 41 39.07 6.35 -2.29
N THR A 42 40.20 5.72 -1.97
CA THR A 42 40.34 4.70 -0.93
C THR A 42 40.07 5.23 0.48
N ASP A 43 40.35 6.51 0.74
CA ASP A 43 40.02 7.24 1.97
C ASP A 43 38.52 7.57 2.11
N GLY A 44 37.74 7.28 1.07
CA GLY A 44 36.31 7.52 0.99
C GLY A 44 35.87 8.89 0.48
N SER A 45 36.83 9.75 0.12
CA SER A 45 36.56 11.03 -0.54
C SER A 45 36.10 10.85 -2.00
N PHE A 46 35.40 11.84 -2.54
CA PHE A 46 35.02 11.89 -3.95
C PHE A 46 35.89 12.90 -4.70
N ALA A 47 36.40 12.50 -5.85
CA ALA A 47 37.23 13.33 -6.74
C ALA A 47 36.61 13.44 -8.13
N ASN A 48 37.00 14.49 -8.87
CA ASN A 48 36.63 14.71 -10.28
C ASN A 48 35.12 14.69 -10.56
N LEU A 49 34.33 15.18 -9.60
CA LEU A 49 32.89 15.39 -9.79
C LEU A 49 32.66 16.35 -10.96
N SER A 50 31.62 16.10 -11.74
CA SER A 50 31.25 16.78 -12.98
C SER A 50 32.18 16.58 -14.19
N THR A 51 33.39 16.07 -13.99
CA THR A 51 34.43 15.97 -15.03
C THR A 51 34.76 14.55 -15.46
N ASN A 52 34.74 13.56 -14.57
CA ASN A 52 35.05 12.16 -14.92
C ASN A 52 33.92 11.19 -14.54
N ALA A 53 33.83 10.04 -15.19
CA ALA A 53 33.03 8.90 -14.74
C ALA A 53 33.71 7.58 -15.13
N ASN A 54 33.94 6.72 -14.13
CA ASN A 54 34.59 5.41 -14.31
C ASN A 54 33.57 4.27 -14.23
N PHE A 55 33.49 3.47 -15.29
CA PHE A 55 32.65 2.28 -15.42
C PHE A 55 33.53 1.04 -15.39
N TRP A 56 33.58 0.39 -14.22
CA TRP A 56 34.45 -0.76 -13.97
C TRP A 56 33.92 -2.02 -14.69
N SER A 57 34.84 -2.80 -15.26
CA SER A 57 34.54 -4.16 -15.72
C SER A 57 34.79 -5.17 -14.60
N SER A 58 34.16 -6.35 -14.72
CA SER A 58 34.39 -7.48 -13.82
C SER A 58 35.72 -8.21 -14.09
N THR A 59 36.55 -7.72 -15.01
CA THR A 59 37.81 -8.35 -15.40
C THR A 59 38.96 -7.74 -14.60
N VAL A 60 39.50 -8.53 -13.68
CA VAL A 60 40.64 -8.16 -12.83
C VAL A 60 41.98 -8.37 -13.54
N SER A 61 42.93 -7.50 -13.24
CA SER A 61 44.32 -7.53 -13.72
C SER A 61 45.23 -7.22 -12.52
N GLY A 62 45.69 -8.27 -11.83
CA GLY A 62 46.44 -8.12 -10.57
C GLY A 62 45.62 -7.41 -9.48
N SER A 63 46.20 -6.38 -8.85
CA SER A 63 45.52 -5.51 -7.87
C SER A 63 44.61 -4.45 -8.52
N ASN A 64 44.56 -4.41 -9.86
CA ASN A 64 43.79 -3.43 -10.63
C ASN A 64 42.58 -4.10 -11.31
N ALA A 65 41.61 -3.29 -11.73
CA ALA A 65 40.52 -3.69 -12.60
C ALA A 65 40.47 -2.77 -13.82
N TRP A 66 40.04 -3.33 -14.94
CA TRP A 66 39.77 -2.54 -16.14
C TRP A 66 38.56 -1.65 -15.90
N ASN A 67 38.62 -0.40 -16.37
CA ASN A 67 37.46 0.48 -16.43
C ASN A 67 37.37 1.22 -17.76
N ARG A 68 36.18 1.73 -18.05
CA ARG A 68 35.94 2.73 -19.08
C ARG A 68 35.81 4.08 -18.41
N ASN A 69 36.64 5.03 -18.81
CA ASN A 69 36.65 6.39 -18.30
C ASN A 69 36.02 7.33 -19.33
N LEU A 70 34.97 8.03 -18.92
CA LEU A 70 34.43 9.20 -19.62
C LEU A 70 34.99 10.45 -18.95
N ASN A 71 35.60 11.34 -19.73
CA ASN A 71 36.08 12.63 -19.27
C ASN A 71 35.39 13.74 -20.08
N SER A 72 34.87 14.77 -19.42
CA SER A 72 34.16 15.88 -20.06
C SER A 72 35.02 16.67 -21.05
N THR A 73 36.34 16.56 -20.96
CA THR A 73 37.31 17.21 -21.86
C THR A 73 37.78 16.31 -23.01
N ASN A 74 37.38 15.04 -23.04
CA ASN A 74 37.82 14.09 -24.05
C ASN A 74 36.61 13.53 -24.83
N ALA A 75 36.68 13.60 -26.17
CA ALA A 75 35.63 13.09 -27.05
C ALA A 75 35.60 11.55 -27.12
N THR A 76 36.63 10.87 -26.59
CA THR A 76 36.77 9.41 -26.63
C THR A 76 36.61 8.77 -25.25
N VAL A 77 36.08 7.55 -25.24
CA VAL A 77 35.96 6.73 -24.02
C VAL A 77 37.27 5.97 -23.83
N ASN A 78 38.04 6.33 -22.81
CA ASN A 78 39.32 5.68 -22.55
C ASN A 78 39.13 4.37 -21.81
N ARG A 79 39.98 3.38 -22.10
CA ARG A 79 40.07 2.14 -21.34
C ARG A 79 41.31 2.22 -20.46
N ASN A 80 41.12 2.27 -19.15
CA ASN A 80 42.22 2.38 -18.20
C ASN A 80 42.23 1.16 -17.27
N GLU A 81 43.38 0.91 -16.67
CA GLU A 81 43.57 -0.07 -15.60
C GLU A 81 43.83 0.71 -14.31
N ASN A 82 43.01 0.52 -13.28
CA ASN A 82 43.09 1.26 -12.03
C ASN A 82 42.92 0.34 -10.83
N ASP A 83 43.49 0.73 -9.69
CA ASP A 83 43.40 -0.02 -8.44
C ASP A 83 41.95 -0.32 -8.05
N GLN A 84 41.66 -1.59 -7.76
CA GLN A 84 40.34 -2.09 -7.34
C GLN A 84 39.84 -1.44 -6.05
N ALA A 85 40.73 -0.88 -5.24
CA ALA A 85 40.40 -0.17 -4.02
C ALA A 85 39.71 1.18 -4.29
N ASN A 86 39.87 1.75 -5.50
CA ASN A 86 39.12 2.92 -5.93
C ASN A 86 37.66 2.53 -6.22
N GLY A 87 36.73 3.05 -5.42
CA GLY A 87 35.36 2.55 -5.36
C GLY A 87 34.57 2.65 -6.68
N PHE A 88 33.45 1.90 -6.71
CA PHE A 88 32.50 1.88 -7.82
C PHE A 88 31.81 3.24 -8.03
N SER A 89 31.63 3.65 -9.29
CA SER A 89 30.66 4.71 -9.62
C SER A 89 29.28 4.08 -9.92
N VAL A 90 28.23 4.58 -9.26
CA VAL A 90 26.82 4.42 -9.65
C VAL A 90 26.04 5.60 -9.05
N ARG A 91 25.08 6.28 -9.71
CA ARG A 91 24.21 5.93 -10.85
C ARG A 91 23.72 7.20 -11.58
N CYS A 92 23.30 6.99 -12.82
CA CYS A 92 22.41 7.81 -13.63
C CYS A 92 20.91 7.56 -13.30
N LEU A 93 20.17 8.56 -12.80
CA LEU A 93 18.69 8.48 -12.75
C LEU A 93 18.13 8.95 -14.10
N LYS A 94 17.62 8.00 -14.90
CA LYS A 94 16.89 8.27 -16.14
C LYS A 94 15.60 9.04 -15.83
N ASP A 95 15.28 10.03 -16.66
CA ASP A 95 14.03 10.78 -16.59
C ASP A 95 12.84 9.89 -17.03
N TRP A 96 11.93 9.64 -16.08
CA TRP A 96 10.76 8.77 -16.19
C TRP A 96 9.68 9.27 -17.16
N SER A 97 9.75 10.54 -17.56
CA SER A 97 8.71 11.20 -18.35
C SER A 97 8.78 10.90 -19.85
N VAL A 98 9.96 10.55 -20.37
CA VAL A 98 10.19 10.44 -21.82
C VAL A 98 9.73 9.09 -22.40
N SER A 99 9.86 7.98 -21.66
CA SER A 99 9.52 6.64 -22.17
C SER A 99 8.01 6.40 -22.35
N ARG A 100 7.17 7.05 -21.53
CA ARG A 100 5.71 6.88 -21.57
C ARG A 100 5.03 7.49 -22.79
N ASN A 101 5.61 8.55 -23.36
CA ASN A 101 4.99 9.29 -24.47
C ASN A 101 5.33 8.75 -25.87
N ILE A 102 6.35 7.89 -25.98
CA ILE A 102 6.84 7.34 -27.27
C ILE A 102 6.10 6.04 -27.66
N PHE A 103 5.55 5.33 -26.67
CA PHE A 103 4.87 4.04 -26.89
C PHE A 103 3.64 4.13 -27.81
N PRO A 104 2.72 5.10 -27.62
CA PRO A 104 1.52 5.20 -28.47
C PRO A 104 1.81 5.58 -29.92
N SER A 105 2.94 6.25 -30.19
CA SER A 105 3.29 6.74 -31.53
C SER A 105 4.03 5.71 -32.38
N ILE A 106 4.91 4.87 -31.79
CA ILE A 106 5.62 3.81 -32.52
C ILE A 106 4.68 2.67 -32.96
N ILE A 107 3.74 2.28 -32.10
CA ILE A 107 2.75 1.23 -32.43
C ILE A 107 1.82 1.69 -33.56
N LYS A 108 1.46 2.98 -33.59
CA LYS A 108 0.64 3.56 -34.66
C LYS A 108 1.34 3.64 -36.02
N ASN A 109 2.69 3.68 -36.04
CA ASN A 109 3.47 3.91 -37.26
C ASN A 109 4.12 2.63 -37.83
N GLY A 110 3.67 1.43 -37.44
CA GLY A 110 4.12 0.18 -38.06
C GLY A 110 5.59 -0.17 -37.83
N GLY A 111 6.13 0.11 -36.64
CA GLY A 111 7.53 -0.17 -36.30
C GLY A 111 7.93 -1.65 -36.44
N ASN A 112 9.20 -1.89 -36.77
CA ASN A 112 9.77 -3.24 -36.95
C ASN A 112 9.58 -4.12 -35.68
N SER A 113 9.15 -5.37 -35.86
CA SER A 113 8.72 -6.27 -34.78
C SER A 113 9.80 -6.54 -33.72
N GLU A 114 11.07 -6.57 -34.11
CA GLU A 114 12.21 -6.73 -33.20
C GLU A 114 12.46 -5.51 -32.32
N ILE A 115 12.29 -4.31 -32.89
CA ILE A 115 12.44 -3.05 -32.16
C ILE A 115 11.34 -2.92 -31.11
N ILE A 116 10.11 -3.29 -31.47
CA ILE A 116 8.97 -3.32 -30.53
C ILE A 116 9.25 -4.31 -29.39
N LYS A 117 9.72 -5.53 -29.70
CA LYS A 117 10.09 -6.52 -28.67
C LYS A 117 11.19 -6.01 -27.75
N LYS A 118 12.24 -5.39 -28.28
CA LYS A 118 13.34 -4.82 -27.48
C LYS A 118 12.84 -3.71 -26.55
N ILE A 119 12.04 -2.78 -27.07
CA ILE A 119 11.44 -1.69 -26.29
C ILE A 119 10.50 -2.24 -25.20
N MET A 120 9.68 -3.24 -25.53
CA MET A 120 8.80 -3.89 -24.55
C MET A 120 9.61 -4.58 -23.45
N ASN A 121 10.72 -5.23 -23.79
CA ASN A 121 11.59 -5.89 -22.82
C ASN A 121 12.31 -4.90 -21.90
N GLU A 122 12.79 -3.76 -22.43
CA GLU A 122 13.39 -2.69 -21.63
C GLU A 122 12.35 -2.08 -20.68
N LYS A 123 11.15 -1.77 -21.18
CA LYS A 123 10.03 -1.26 -20.35
C LYS A 123 9.62 -2.26 -19.27
N LEU A 124 9.55 -3.54 -19.60
CA LEU A 124 9.18 -4.60 -18.67
C LEU A 124 10.15 -4.67 -17.48
N LEU A 125 11.45 -4.57 -17.78
CA LEU A 125 12.50 -4.54 -16.76
C LEU A 125 12.39 -3.28 -15.89
N GLU A 126 12.18 -2.10 -16.49
CA GLU A 126 11.95 -0.84 -15.77
C GLU A 126 10.73 -0.92 -14.84
N ASP A 127 9.62 -1.46 -15.33
CA ASP A 127 8.39 -1.64 -14.55
C ASP A 127 8.61 -2.62 -13.38
N LEU A 128 9.45 -3.65 -13.55
CA LEU A 128 9.83 -4.57 -12.48
C LEU A 128 10.70 -3.90 -11.41
N PHE A 129 11.64 -3.05 -11.80
CA PHE A 129 12.41 -2.22 -10.86
C PHE A 129 11.50 -1.27 -10.07
N GLN A 130 10.53 -0.63 -10.73
CA GLN A 130 9.55 0.21 -10.05
C GLN A 130 8.72 -0.59 -9.03
N ALA A 131 8.26 -1.78 -9.41
CA ALA A 131 7.51 -2.67 -8.53
C ALA A 131 8.32 -3.08 -7.29
N TYR A 132 9.65 -3.25 -7.42
CA TYR A 132 10.53 -3.48 -6.29
C TYR A 132 10.54 -2.29 -5.32
N PHE A 133 10.69 -1.06 -5.81
CA PHE A 133 10.70 0.13 -4.96
C PHE A 133 9.35 0.32 -4.25
N ASP A 134 8.24 0.01 -4.93
CA ASP A 134 6.91 0.04 -4.36
C ASP A 134 6.75 -1.02 -3.24
N ALA A 135 7.20 -2.26 -3.48
CA ALA A 135 7.16 -3.35 -2.50
C ALA A 135 8.03 -3.07 -1.26
N ARG A 136 9.16 -2.38 -1.46
CA ARG A 136 10.11 -2.01 -0.42
C ARG A 136 9.62 -0.88 0.48
N LYS A 137 8.71 -0.02 0.00
CA LYS A 137 8.28 1.20 0.70
C LYS A 137 7.84 0.88 2.13
N ASN A 138 8.48 1.53 3.12
CA ASN A 138 8.28 1.31 4.56
C ASN A 138 8.58 -0.11 5.08
N LYS A 139 9.23 -0.97 4.30
CA LYS A 139 9.51 -2.39 4.62
C LYS A 139 10.98 -2.77 4.46
N ARG A 140 11.87 -1.84 4.07
CA ARG A 140 13.32 -2.08 3.89
C ARG A 140 13.96 -2.82 5.06
N LYS A 141 13.64 -2.47 6.30
CA LYS A 141 14.23 -3.06 7.52
C LYS A 141 13.74 -4.49 7.83
N THR A 142 12.84 -5.06 7.04
CA THR A 142 12.37 -6.43 7.27
C THR A 142 13.39 -7.44 6.77
N PHE A 143 13.56 -8.55 7.50
CA PHE A 143 14.53 -9.59 7.15
C PHE A 143 14.39 -10.08 5.70
N SER A 144 13.16 -10.31 5.21
CA SER A 144 12.94 -10.76 3.83
C SER A 144 13.34 -9.73 2.78
N ALA A 145 13.15 -8.44 3.06
CA ALA A 145 13.58 -7.36 2.17
C ALA A 145 15.10 -7.22 2.16
N LEU A 146 15.75 -7.28 3.34
CA LEU A 146 17.21 -7.23 3.46
C LEU A 146 17.88 -8.42 2.76
N LYS A 147 17.34 -9.62 2.93
CA LYS A 147 17.83 -10.84 2.24
C LYS A 147 17.76 -10.71 0.72
N PHE A 148 16.71 -10.09 0.20
CA PHE A 148 16.60 -9.84 -1.25
C PHE A 148 17.56 -8.73 -1.70
N GLU A 149 17.74 -7.69 -0.88
CA GLU A 149 18.65 -6.55 -1.15
C GLU A 149 20.13 -6.93 -1.19
N GLU A 150 20.54 -7.99 -0.48
CA GLU A 150 21.93 -8.48 -0.47
C GLU A 150 22.48 -8.76 -1.87
N ARG A 151 21.64 -9.34 -2.74
CA ARG A 151 21.95 -9.60 -4.16
C ARG A 151 20.91 -8.95 -5.06
N PHE A 152 20.67 -7.66 -4.84
CA PHE A 152 19.56 -6.91 -5.45
C PHE A 152 19.47 -7.08 -6.97
N GLU A 153 20.55 -6.77 -7.71
CA GLU A 153 20.53 -6.78 -9.17
C GLU A 153 20.35 -8.20 -9.72
N GLU A 154 21.17 -9.15 -9.26
CA GLU A 154 21.08 -10.57 -9.63
C GLU A 154 19.66 -11.12 -9.40
N ASN A 155 19.06 -10.82 -8.25
CA ASN A 155 17.72 -11.29 -7.91
C ASN A 155 16.64 -10.69 -8.82
N ILE A 156 16.76 -9.41 -9.21
CA ILE A 156 15.81 -8.75 -10.12
C ILE A 156 15.93 -9.31 -11.55
N PHE A 157 17.16 -9.45 -12.07
CA PHE A 157 17.38 -10.01 -13.41
C PHE A 157 16.92 -11.47 -13.48
N LYS A 158 17.21 -12.28 -12.46
CA LYS A 158 16.70 -13.65 -12.38
C LYS A 158 15.17 -13.69 -12.37
N LEU A 159 14.53 -12.83 -11.58
CA LEU A 159 13.06 -12.74 -11.55
C LEU A 159 12.49 -12.30 -12.91
N TYR A 160 13.15 -11.35 -13.58
CA TYR A 160 12.79 -10.91 -14.92
C TYR A 160 12.84 -12.07 -15.93
N GLU A 161 13.94 -12.83 -15.98
CA GLU A 161 14.08 -13.98 -16.85
C GLU A 161 13.01 -15.04 -16.60
N GLU A 162 12.70 -15.32 -15.34
CA GLU A 162 11.64 -16.25 -14.95
C GLU A 162 10.26 -15.77 -15.42
N ILE A 163 9.99 -14.47 -15.36
CA ILE A 163 8.72 -13.88 -15.83
C ILE A 163 8.61 -13.97 -17.35
N VAL A 164 9.64 -13.51 -18.08
CA VAL A 164 9.67 -13.50 -19.55
C VAL A 164 9.59 -14.91 -20.11
N SER A 165 10.33 -15.85 -19.54
CA SER A 165 10.29 -17.25 -19.98
C SER A 165 9.06 -18.02 -19.50
N GLY A 166 8.14 -17.39 -18.77
CA GLY A 166 6.96 -18.05 -18.20
C GLY A 166 7.26 -19.09 -17.12
N ARG A 167 8.47 -19.12 -16.52
CA ARG A 167 8.90 -20.06 -15.48
C ARG A 167 8.68 -19.55 -14.04
N TYR A 168 8.24 -18.29 -13.87
CA TYR A 168 7.98 -17.72 -12.55
C TYR A 168 6.88 -18.48 -11.81
N GLN A 169 7.18 -19.03 -10.64
CA GLN A 169 6.20 -19.63 -9.74
C GLN A 169 6.20 -18.90 -8.38
N PRO A 170 5.03 -18.69 -7.76
CA PRO A 170 4.95 -18.18 -6.39
C PRO A 170 5.76 -19.05 -5.43
N GLY A 171 6.58 -18.40 -4.62
CA GLY A 171 7.42 -19.05 -3.62
C GLY A 171 6.70 -19.32 -2.31
N ARG A 172 7.50 -19.55 -1.27
CA ARG A 172 7.00 -19.84 0.08
C ARG A 172 6.33 -18.62 0.71
N SER A 173 5.27 -18.86 1.48
CA SER A 173 4.64 -17.83 2.33
C SER A 173 5.03 -17.99 3.79
N ILE A 174 4.82 -16.94 4.59
CA ILE A 174 4.82 -17.03 6.05
C ILE A 174 3.37 -16.98 6.52
N CYS A 175 3.00 -17.88 7.42
CA CYS A 175 1.67 -17.95 8.01
C CYS A 175 1.74 -17.67 9.51
N PHE A 176 0.93 -16.75 10.01
CA PHE A 176 0.87 -16.36 11.42
C PHE A 176 -0.51 -15.82 11.79
N VAL A 177 -0.83 -15.79 13.07
CA VAL A 177 -2.10 -15.24 13.58
C VAL A 177 -1.86 -13.89 14.25
N VAL A 178 -2.80 -12.97 14.05
CA VAL A 178 -2.87 -11.69 14.76
C VAL A 178 -4.15 -11.64 15.57
N ASP A 179 -4.06 -11.47 16.89
CA ASP A 179 -5.22 -11.49 17.78
C ASP A 179 -6.00 -10.17 17.88
N ARG A 180 -5.37 -9.04 17.52
CA ARG A 180 -5.94 -7.69 17.70
C ARG A 180 -6.11 -6.95 16.37
N PRO A 181 -7.24 -6.26 16.14
CA PRO A 181 -8.40 -6.11 17.03
C PRO A 181 -9.34 -7.33 17.04
N ILE A 182 -9.25 -8.19 16.01
CA ILE A 182 -9.98 -9.44 15.86
C ILE A 182 -8.97 -10.47 15.39
N LYS A 183 -9.08 -11.71 15.88
CA LYS A 183 -8.23 -12.84 15.50
C LYS A 183 -8.28 -13.10 14.00
N ARG A 184 -7.13 -13.10 13.33
CA ARG A 184 -6.98 -13.30 11.88
C ARG A 184 -5.73 -14.10 11.57
N GLU A 185 -5.91 -15.14 10.78
CA GLU A 185 -4.81 -15.83 10.10
C GLU A 185 -4.34 -14.99 8.91
N ILE A 186 -3.03 -14.82 8.77
CA ILE A 186 -2.40 -14.04 7.74
C ILE A 186 -1.36 -14.90 7.03
N PHE A 187 -1.56 -15.10 5.74
CA PHE A 187 -0.54 -15.56 4.81
C PHE A 187 0.10 -14.35 4.14
N ALA A 188 1.40 -14.18 4.33
CA ALA A 188 2.18 -13.13 3.70
C ALA A 188 3.26 -13.75 2.82
N ALA A 189 3.24 -13.44 1.53
CA ALA A 189 4.25 -13.92 0.60
C ALA A 189 5.65 -13.38 0.94
N ASP A 190 6.69 -14.08 0.48
CA ASP A 190 8.08 -13.63 0.57
C ASP A 190 8.29 -12.35 -0.28
N PHE A 191 9.39 -11.64 -0.05
CA PHE A 191 9.63 -10.34 -0.67
C PHE A 191 9.67 -10.41 -2.20
N ARG A 192 10.28 -11.45 -2.78
CA ARG A 192 10.28 -11.71 -4.24
C ARG A 192 8.88 -11.67 -4.84
N ASP A 193 7.93 -12.38 -4.24
CA ASP A 193 6.58 -12.47 -4.79
C ASP A 193 5.77 -11.19 -4.54
N ARG A 194 6.12 -10.42 -3.49
CA ARG A 194 5.54 -9.08 -3.31
C ARG A 194 5.93 -8.13 -4.44
N ILE A 195 7.14 -8.25 -4.99
CA ILE A 195 7.54 -7.49 -6.18
C ILE A 195 6.58 -7.83 -7.34
N VAL A 196 6.31 -9.12 -7.57
CA VAL A 196 5.35 -9.55 -8.59
C VAL A 196 3.92 -9.07 -8.30
N HIS A 197 3.49 -9.07 -7.03
CA HIS A 197 2.19 -8.51 -6.65
C HIS A 197 2.09 -7.02 -6.98
N HIS A 198 3.13 -6.23 -6.70
CA HIS A 198 3.19 -4.81 -7.05
C HIS A 198 3.26 -4.60 -8.56
N PHE A 199 4.01 -5.45 -9.26
CA PHE A 199 4.11 -5.43 -10.71
C PHE A 199 2.75 -5.65 -11.39
N ILE A 200 2.02 -6.69 -10.99
CA ILE A 200 0.64 -6.94 -11.44
C ILE A 200 -0.27 -5.76 -11.07
N TYR A 201 -0.21 -5.31 -9.80
CA TYR A 201 -1.07 -4.24 -9.29
C TYR A 201 -0.89 -2.94 -10.07
N ASN A 202 0.35 -2.55 -10.36
CA ASN A 202 0.67 -1.30 -11.07
C ASN A 202 0.05 -1.25 -12.46
N TYR A 203 -0.04 -2.39 -13.16
CA TYR A 203 -0.69 -2.47 -14.47
C TYR A 203 -2.22 -2.49 -14.40
N ILE A 204 -2.79 -3.33 -13.53
CA ILE A 204 -4.23 -3.59 -13.59
C ILE A 204 -5.05 -2.62 -12.74
N ASN A 205 -4.50 -2.11 -11.63
CA ASN A 205 -5.23 -1.24 -10.71
C ASN A 205 -5.77 0.04 -11.38
N PRO A 206 -5.01 0.75 -12.25
CA PRO A 206 -5.55 1.92 -12.97
C PRO A 206 -6.79 1.61 -13.84
N ILE A 207 -6.91 0.38 -14.35
CA ILE A 207 -8.06 -0.07 -15.16
C ILE A 207 -9.27 -0.31 -14.25
N PHE A 208 -9.07 -0.99 -13.11
CA PHE A 208 -10.14 -1.29 -12.16
C PHE A 208 -10.60 -0.05 -11.37
N GLU A 209 -9.70 0.88 -11.05
CA GLU A 209 -10.06 2.12 -10.34
C GLU A 209 -11.09 2.96 -11.11
N LYS A 210 -10.99 3.00 -12.45
CA LYS A 210 -11.99 3.63 -13.33
C LYS A 210 -13.32 2.87 -13.36
N HIS A 211 -13.32 1.60 -12.99
CA HIS A 211 -14.52 0.78 -12.96
C HIS A 211 -15.26 0.84 -11.63
N PHE A 212 -14.52 0.89 -10.52
CA PHE A 212 -15.15 0.82 -9.21
C PHE A 212 -16.05 2.02 -8.95
N ILE A 213 -17.22 1.76 -8.36
CA ILE A 213 -18.08 2.83 -7.87
C ILE A 213 -17.34 3.73 -6.86
N TYR A 214 -17.76 4.98 -6.74
CA TYR A 214 -17.16 5.90 -5.79
C TYR A 214 -17.29 5.41 -4.34
N ASP A 215 -18.41 4.78 -3.99
CA ASP A 215 -18.73 4.39 -2.61
C ASP A 215 -18.21 2.99 -2.19
N SER A 216 -17.17 2.50 -2.88
CA SER A 216 -16.30 1.42 -2.40
C SER A 216 -14.98 1.98 -1.89
N TYR A 217 -14.66 1.74 -0.60
CA TYR A 217 -13.65 2.53 0.12
C TYR A 217 -12.33 1.82 0.47
N SER A 218 -12.30 0.48 0.49
CA SER A 218 -11.16 -0.26 1.06
C SER A 218 -9.95 -0.28 0.13
N CYS A 219 -8.75 -0.01 0.66
CA CYS A 219 -7.48 -0.12 -0.07
C CYS A 219 -7.41 0.65 -1.40
N ARG A 220 -8.05 1.82 -1.46
CA ARG A 220 -8.04 2.72 -2.64
C ARG A 220 -7.45 4.07 -2.30
N ASN A 221 -6.75 4.68 -3.26
CA ASN A 221 -6.10 5.97 -3.08
C ASN A 221 -7.12 7.07 -2.74
N GLY A 222 -6.82 7.89 -1.73
CA GLY A 222 -7.71 8.94 -1.23
C GLY A 222 -8.94 8.43 -0.44
N LYS A 223 -9.08 7.11 -0.26
CA LYS A 223 -10.19 6.48 0.47
C LYS A 223 -9.71 5.81 1.76
N GLY A 224 -10.53 4.92 2.32
CA GLY A 224 -10.27 4.19 3.56
C GLY A 224 -11.36 4.37 4.60
N VAL A 225 -11.06 3.97 5.85
CA VAL A 225 -12.03 3.89 6.95
C VAL A 225 -12.75 5.23 7.19
N ARG A 226 -11.99 6.33 7.28
CA ARG A 226 -12.56 7.66 7.55
C ARG A 226 -13.43 8.17 6.40
N CYS A 227 -13.09 7.83 5.15
CA CYS A 227 -13.91 8.16 3.99
C CYS A 227 -15.27 7.46 4.09
N GLY A 228 -15.26 6.14 4.34
CA GLY A 228 -16.49 5.37 4.54
C GLY A 228 -17.36 5.89 5.68
N ILE A 229 -16.78 6.18 6.85
CA ILE A 229 -17.53 6.75 7.98
C ILE A 229 -18.21 8.08 7.61
N ARG A 230 -17.47 8.99 6.95
CA ARG A 230 -18.01 10.29 6.52
C ARG A 230 -19.12 10.15 5.48
N ARG A 231 -18.99 9.19 4.56
CA ARG A 231 -20.01 8.92 3.55
C ARG A 231 -21.27 8.36 4.17
N VAL A 232 -21.17 7.42 5.11
CA VAL A 232 -22.34 6.91 5.84
C VAL A 232 -23.03 8.00 6.66
N ASP A 233 -22.27 8.85 7.36
CA ASP A 233 -22.85 10.02 8.05
C ASP A 233 -23.64 10.92 7.07
N HIS A 234 -23.03 11.24 5.93
CA HIS A 234 -23.67 12.02 4.88
C HIS A 234 -24.92 11.33 4.32
N PHE A 235 -24.88 10.03 4.05
CA PHE A 235 -26.02 9.26 3.58
C PHE A 235 -27.20 9.30 4.53
N ILE A 236 -26.95 9.10 5.83
CA ILE A 236 -28.00 9.17 6.86
C ILE A 236 -28.63 10.56 6.84
N ARG A 237 -27.81 11.62 6.86
CA ARG A 237 -28.30 13.01 6.81
C ARG A 237 -29.08 13.31 5.55
N SER A 238 -28.59 12.91 4.38
CA SER A 238 -29.28 13.16 3.11
C SER A 238 -30.58 12.37 2.99
N CYS A 239 -30.63 11.11 3.42
CA CYS A 239 -31.84 10.29 3.36
C CYS A 239 -32.92 10.78 4.33
N SER A 240 -32.53 11.19 5.54
CA SER A 240 -33.42 11.70 6.58
C SER A 240 -33.74 13.20 6.48
N GLN A 241 -33.27 13.90 5.45
CA GLN A 241 -33.37 15.37 5.32
C GLN A 241 -32.86 16.10 6.59
N ASN A 242 -31.63 15.80 6.99
CA ASN A 242 -31.00 16.22 8.23
C ASN A 242 -31.82 15.82 9.47
N TYR A 243 -32.19 14.54 9.54
CA TYR A 243 -32.90 13.93 10.67
C TYR A 243 -34.34 14.44 10.88
N LYS A 244 -34.93 15.11 9.89
CA LYS A 244 -36.33 15.58 9.90
C LYS A 244 -37.34 14.51 9.47
N LYS A 245 -36.90 13.50 8.71
CA LYS A 245 -37.71 12.38 8.24
C LYS A 245 -37.10 11.05 8.66
N ASP A 246 -37.96 10.06 8.84
CA ASP A 246 -37.54 8.71 9.18
C ASP A 246 -36.64 8.11 8.09
N CYS A 247 -35.59 7.44 8.53
CA CYS A 247 -34.81 6.57 7.68
C CYS A 247 -34.22 5.40 8.47
N TYR A 248 -33.95 4.32 7.75
CA TYR A 248 -33.50 3.06 8.28
C TYR A 248 -32.16 2.72 7.66
N ILE A 249 -31.30 2.14 8.49
CA ILE A 249 -29.95 1.75 8.15
C ILE A 249 -29.92 0.22 8.12
N LEU A 250 -29.66 -0.33 6.95
CA LEU A 250 -29.39 -1.75 6.75
C LEU A 250 -27.89 -1.94 6.59
N LYS A 251 -27.27 -2.71 7.48
CA LYS A 251 -25.89 -3.18 7.33
C LYS A 251 -25.91 -4.70 7.13
N LEU A 252 -25.14 -5.14 6.14
CA LEU A 252 -24.95 -6.54 5.77
C LEU A 252 -23.44 -6.88 5.76
N ASP A 253 -23.15 -8.16 5.99
CA ASP A 253 -21.79 -8.72 6.09
C ASP A 253 -21.79 -10.06 5.35
N ILE A 254 -20.70 -10.35 4.64
CA ILE A 254 -20.52 -11.62 3.93
C ILE A 254 -19.77 -12.61 4.82
N SER A 255 -20.30 -13.83 4.94
CA SER A 255 -19.67 -14.85 5.77
C SER A 255 -18.37 -15.34 5.15
N GLY A 256 -17.28 -15.30 5.93
CA GLY A 256 -16.00 -15.91 5.53
C GLY A 256 -15.39 -15.33 4.26
N TYR A 257 -15.69 -14.07 3.92
CA TYR A 257 -15.50 -13.51 2.57
C TYR A 257 -14.23 -13.98 1.83
N PHE A 258 -13.04 -13.65 2.33
CA PHE A 258 -11.78 -14.02 1.67
C PHE A 258 -11.58 -15.53 1.48
N MET A 259 -12.12 -16.36 2.38
CA MET A 259 -12.05 -17.82 2.33
C MET A 259 -13.08 -18.41 1.36
N SER A 260 -14.16 -17.67 1.08
CA SER A 260 -15.25 -18.07 0.18
C SER A 260 -15.11 -17.53 -1.24
N ILE A 261 -14.09 -16.72 -1.54
CA ILE A 261 -13.86 -16.24 -2.92
C ILE A 261 -13.54 -17.43 -3.82
N ASN A 262 -14.37 -17.66 -4.85
CA ASN A 262 -14.10 -18.64 -5.88
C ASN A 262 -13.08 -18.10 -6.89
N LYS A 263 -12.00 -18.85 -7.11
CA LYS A 263 -10.87 -18.39 -7.92
C LYS A 263 -11.20 -18.32 -9.42
N ASP A 264 -12.07 -19.18 -9.94
CA ASP A 264 -12.49 -19.16 -11.35
C ASP A 264 -13.34 -17.94 -11.67
N ILE A 265 -14.32 -17.64 -10.81
CA ILE A 265 -15.16 -16.45 -10.95
C ILE A 265 -14.27 -15.20 -10.93
N LEU A 266 -13.36 -15.11 -9.96
CA LEU A 266 -12.42 -13.99 -9.86
C LEU A 266 -11.54 -13.86 -11.12
N TYR A 267 -10.92 -14.96 -11.55
CA TYR A 267 -10.05 -14.95 -12.73
C TYR A 267 -10.80 -14.52 -13.98
N ASN A 268 -12.03 -15.03 -14.18
CA ASN A 268 -12.87 -14.68 -15.31
C ASN A 268 -13.31 -13.21 -15.29
N GLN A 269 -13.69 -12.67 -14.12
CA GLN A 269 -14.00 -11.24 -13.97
C GLN A 269 -12.80 -10.37 -14.34
N VAL A 270 -11.59 -10.73 -13.85
CA VAL A 270 -10.37 -9.99 -14.15
C VAL A 270 -10.04 -10.06 -15.64
N LYS A 271 -10.02 -11.27 -16.22
CA LYS A 271 -9.73 -11.51 -17.64
C LYS A 271 -10.70 -10.75 -18.55
N LYS A 272 -12.00 -10.85 -18.29
CA LYS A 272 -13.04 -10.14 -19.06
C LYS A 272 -12.80 -8.63 -19.05
N ARG A 273 -12.47 -8.05 -17.89
CA ARG A 273 -12.23 -6.61 -17.79
C ARG A 273 -10.99 -6.17 -18.57
N LEU A 274 -9.91 -6.93 -18.48
CA LEU A 274 -8.68 -6.62 -19.21
C LEU A 274 -8.86 -6.77 -20.74
N LEU A 275 -9.61 -7.77 -21.20
CA LEU A 275 -9.97 -7.92 -22.62
C LEU A 275 -10.78 -6.72 -23.13
N LEU A 276 -11.82 -6.31 -22.39
CA LEU A 276 -12.62 -5.14 -22.76
C LEU A 276 -11.77 -3.85 -22.81
N GLN A 277 -10.81 -3.69 -21.91
CA GLN A 277 -9.89 -2.55 -21.94
C GLN A 277 -8.96 -2.60 -23.16
N LYS A 278 -8.43 -3.79 -23.47
CA LYS A 278 -7.60 -4.04 -24.65
C LYS A 278 -8.32 -3.67 -25.94
N GLU A 279 -9.56 -4.08 -26.09
CA GLU A 279 -10.39 -3.78 -27.26
C GLU A 279 -10.75 -2.29 -27.37
N LYS A 280 -11.05 -1.63 -26.25
CA LYS A 280 -11.51 -0.22 -26.26
C LYS A 280 -10.40 0.80 -26.43
N THR A 281 -9.27 0.63 -25.74
CA THR A 281 -8.22 1.65 -25.67
C THR A 281 -6.81 1.11 -25.85
N GLY A 282 -6.65 -0.21 -26.03
CA GLY A 282 -5.35 -0.88 -25.94
C GLY A 282 -4.85 -1.03 -24.51
N LEU A 283 -3.72 -1.73 -24.38
CA LEU A 283 -2.95 -1.92 -23.15
C LEU A 283 -1.51 -1.47 -23.38
N ASP A 284 -0.90 -0.88 -22.36
CA ASP A 284 0.49 -0.45 -22.35
C ASP A 284 1.47 -1.54 -21.84
N PHE A 285 0.97 -2.77 -21.69
CA PHE A 285 1.72 -3.94 -21.24
C PHE A 285 1.34 -5.19 -22.05
N ASP A 286 2.19 -6.22 -21.98
CA ASP A 286 1.91 -7.50 -22.60
C ASP A 286 0.76 -8.23 -21.87
N PHE A 287 -0.38 -8.33 -22.55
CA PHE A 287 -1.59 -8.97 -22.04
C PHE A 287 -1.36 -10.43 -21.65
N ASN A 288 -0.65 -11.22 -22.45
CA ASN A 288 -0.50 -12.66 -22.22
C ASN A 288 0.43 -12.91 -21.03
N LEU A 289 1.52 -12.14 -20.93
CA LEU A 289 2.44 -12.21 -19.80
C LEU A 289 1.73 -11.87 -18.49
N VAL A 290 1.02 -10.74 -18.45
CA VAL A 290 0.29 -10.31 -17.23
C VAL A 290 -0.84 -11.29 -16.89
N LEU A 291 -1.55 -11.82 -17.89
CA LEU A 291 -2.58 -12.83 -17.66
C LEU A 291 -2.01 -14.13 -17.10
N GLY A 292 -0.84 -14.58 -17.58
CA GLY A 292 -0.13 -15.73 -17.04
C GLY A 292 0.30 -15.52 -15.59
N LEU A 293 0.81 -14.34 -15.23
CA LEU A 293 1.14 -14.00 -13.85
C LEU A 293 -0.09 -13.92 -12.95
N LEU A 294 -1.20 -13.37 -13.46
CA LEU A 294 -2.48 -13.33 -12.77
C LEU A 294 -3.00 -14.73 -12.47
N GLN A 295 -2.96 -15.63 -13.46
CA GLN A 295 -3.36 -17.02 -13.30
C GLN A 295 -2.53 -17.67 -12.19
N LYS A 296 -1.20 -17.59 -12.25
CA LYS A 296 -0.33 -18.17 -11.23
C LYS A 296 -0.57 -17.57 -9.84
N THR A 297 -0.84 -16.27 -9.75
CA THR A 297 -1.08 -15.58 -8.48
C THR A 297 -2.44 -15.93 -7.86
N ILE A 298 -3.51 -15.96 -8.66
CA ILE A 298 -4.87 -16.25 -8.19
C ILE A 298 -5.00 -17.73 -7.79
N TYR A 299 -4.46 -18.63 -8.61
CA TYR A 299 -4.53 -20.08 -8.36
C TYR A 299 -3.49 -20.60 -7.37
N SER A 300 -2.55 -19.75 -6.93
CA SER A 300 -1.59 -20.10 -5.88
C SER A 300 -2.30 -20.58 -4.62
N ASP A 301 -1.78 -21.65 -4.03
CA ASP A 301 -2.22 -22.18 -2.75
C ASP A 301 -1.05 -22.07 -1.75
N PRO A 302 -1.02 -21.00 -0.93
CA PRO A 302 0.08 -20.79 0.00
C PRO A 302 0.07 -21.77 1.17
N THR A 303 -1.02 -22.53 1.39
CA THR A 303 -1.08 -23.52 2.49
C THR A 303 -0.10 -24.68 2.27
N LYS A 304 0.16 -25.03 1.00
CA LYS A 304 1.07 -26.11 0.59
C LYS A 304 2.54 -25.81 0.81
N ASN A 305 2.90 -24.52 0.83
CA ASN A 305 4.29 -24.07 0.96
C ASN A 305 4.35 -22.83 1.85
N CYS A 306 4.05 -23.00 3.14
CA CYS A 306 4.19 -21.94 4.13
C CYS A 306 5.05 -22.35 5.31
N LYS A 307 5.76 -21.36 5.86
CA LYS A 307 6.40 -21.45 7.16
C LYS A 307 5.47 -20.87 8.23
N ILE A 308 5.04 -21.69 9.18
CA ILE A 308 4.31 -21.21 10.35
C ILE A 308 5.26 -20.38 11.21
N LYS A 309 4.83 -19.17 11.59
CA LYS A 309 5.51 -18.28 12.52
C LYS A 309 4.61 -18.04 13.72
N GLY A 310 4.95 -18.65 14.85
CA GLY A 310 4.15 -18.61 16.07
C GLY A 310 4.00 -20.02 16.65
N LYS A 311 3.09 -20.16 17.61
CA LYS A 311 2.73 -21.44 18.22
C LYS A 311 1.48 -22.01 17.54
N SER A 312 1.30 -23.32 17.55
CA SER A 312 0.05 -23.93 17.04
C SER A 312 -1.19 -23.45 17.79
N SER A 313 -1.06 -23.20 19.10
CA SER A 313 -2.10 -22.61 19.95
C SER A 313 -2.56 -21.22 19.49
N ASP A 314 -1.76 -20.54 18.66
CA ASP A 314 -2.16 -19.25 18.11
C ASP A 314 -3.39 -19.38 17.20
N TRP A 315 -3.74 -20.59 16.72
CA TRP A 315 -4.96 -20.85 15.95
C TRP A 315 -6.18 -21.18 16.81
N ASP A 316 -6.02 -21.37 18.12
CA ASP A 316 -7.12 -21.76 19.01
C ASP A 316 -8.26 -20.73 18.93
N ASN A 317 -9.50 -21.20 18.83
CA ASN A 317 -10.69 -20.36 18.68
C ASN A 317 -10.79 -19.54 17.38
N LEU A 318 -9.92 -19.78 16.38
CA LEU A 318 -10.15 -19.28 15.03
C LEU A 318 -11.23 -20.15 14.35
N PRO A 319 -12.36 -19.59 13.88
CA PRO A 319 -13.36 -20.38 13.17
C PRO A 319 -12.77 -21.00 11.90
N LYS A 320 -13.10 -22.27 11.62
CA LYS A 320 -12.64 -22.97 10.40
C LYS A 320 -12.96 -22.18 9.12
N SER A 321 -14.12 -21.53 9.06
CA SER A 321 -14.54 -20.67 7.95
C SER A 321 -13.70 -19.40 7.74
N LYS A 322 -12.71 -19.14 8.60
CA LYS A 322 -11.78 -18.00 8.53
C LYS A 322 -10.32 -18.43 8.40
N SER A 323 -10.07 -19.72 8.18
CA SER A 323 -8.73 -20.26 7.93
C SER A 323 -8.64 -20.79 6.51
N LEU A 324 -7.54 -20.44 5.84
CA LEU A 324 -7.23 -20.90 4.50
C LEU A 324 -6.95 -22.40 4.46
N PHE A 325 -6.47 -22.98 5.57
CA PHE A 325 -6.24 -24.43 5.71
C PHE A 325 -7.51 -25.28 5.64
N HIS A 326 -8.68 -24.67 5.81
CA HIS A 326 -9.97 -25.35 5.80
C HIS A 326 -10.87 -24.91 4.63
N CYS A 327 -10.30 -24.22 3.64
CA CYS A 327 -11.02 -23.79 2.45
C CYS A 327 -11.30 -24.96 1.51
N GLU A 328 -12.40 -24.87 0.78
CA GLU A 328 -12.69 -25.78 -0.33
C GLU A 328 -11.64 -25.64 -1.44
N LYS A 329 -11.47 -26.70 -2.23
CA LYS A 329 -10.59 -26.67 -3.40
C LYS A 329 -11.04 -25.52 -4.32
N ASN A 330 -10.08 -24.77 -4.82
CA ASN A 330 -10.29 -23.63 -5.72
C ASN A 330 -10.99 -22.40 -5.09
N SER A 331 -11.01 -22.33 -3.77
CA SER A 331 -11.51 -21.17 -3.02
C SER A 331 -10.42 -20.54 -2.15
N GLY A 332 -10.63 -19.29 -1.76
CA GLY A 332 -9.80 -18.62 -0.77
C GLY A 332 -8.68 -17.74 -1.35
N LEU A 333 -8.45 -16.58 -0.73
CA LEU A 333 -7.30 -15.71 -1.02
C LEU A 333 -6.50 -15.37 0.25
N PRO A 334 -5.16 -15.27 0.15
CA PRO A 334 -4.30 -14.90 1.27
C PRO A 334 -4.42 -13.42 1.63
N ILE A 335 -4.98 -13.13 2.81
CA ILE A 335 -5.25 -11.75 3.28
C ILE A 335 -4.00 -10.86 3.31
N GLY A 336 -2.80 -11.40 3.53
CA GLY A 336 -1.57 -10.63 3.64
C GLY A 336 -0.96 -10.15 2.32
N ASN A 337 -1.53 -10.54 1.16
CA ASN A 337 -1.00 -10.17 -0.15
C ASN A 337 -1.70 -8.93 -0.73
N LEU A 338 -0.94 -8.06 -1.42
CA LEU A 338 -1.46 -6.83 -2.04
C LEU A 338 -2.56 -7.13 -3.08
N THR A 339 -2.32 -8.11 -3.94
CA THR A 339 -3.24 -8.52 -5.00
C THR A 339 -4.57 -8.99 -4.42
N SER A 340 -4.56 -9.72 -3.30
CA SER A 340 -5.79 -10.15 -2.61
C SER A 340 -6.65 -8.99 -2.12
N GLN A 341 -6.05 -7.85 -1.73
CA GLN A 341 -6.82 -6.64 -1.36
C GLN A 341 -7.54 -6.04 -2.56
N LEU A 342 -6.88 -5.98 -3.72
CA LEU A 342 -7.50 -5.52 -4.97
C LEU A 342 -8.60 -6.49 -5.42
N PHE A 343 -8.30 -7.79 -5.46
CA PHE A 343 -9.24 -8.82 -5.87
C PHE A 343 -10.48 -8.89 -4.98
N GLY A 344 -10.33 -8.63 -3.69
CA GLY A 344 -11.47 -8.47 -2.78
C GLY A 344 -12.40 -7.32 -3.15
N ASN A 345 -11.93 -6.28 -3.85
CA ASN A 345 -12.80 -5.24 -4.39
C ASN A 345 -13.37 -5.60 -5.76
N VAL A 346 -12.56 -6.21 -6.64
CA VAL A 346 -12.98 -6.68 -7.97
C VAL A 346 -14.14 -7.66 -7.88
N TYR A 347 -14.05 -8.64 -6.98
CA TYR A 347 -15.03 -9.71 -6.87
C TYR A 347 -16.45 -9.21 -6.53
N LEU A 348 -16.53 -8.17 -5.69
CA LEU A 348 -17.80 -7.56 -5.26
C LEU A 348 -18.22 -6.35 -6.09
N ASN A 349 -17.47 -6.00 -7.15
CA ASN A 349 -17.82 -4.84 -7.97
C ASN A 349 -19.18 -5.03 -8.67
N ASP A 350 -19.47 -6.23 -9.17
CA ASP A 350 -20.76 -6.49 -9.84
C ASP A 350 -21.94 -6.38 -8.84
N LEU A 351 -21.73 -6.77 -7.58
CA LEU A 351 -22.69 -6.53 -6.50
C LEU A 351 -22.90 -5.03 -6.26
N ASP A 352 -21.84 -4.23 -6.27
CA ASP A 352 -21.95 -2.76 -6.12
C ASP A 352 -22.87 -2.17 -7.20
N TYR A 353 -22.68 -2.60 -8.46
CA TYR A 353 -23.49 -2.17 -9.58
C TYR A 353 -24.95 -2.65 -9.44
N PHE A 354 -25.16 -3.91 -9.05
CA PHE A 354 -26.49 -4.45 -8.80
C PHE A 354 -27.26 -3.64 -7.74
N VAL A 355 -26.64 -3.38 -6.59
CA VAL A 355 -27.30 -2.61 -5.51
C VAL A 355 -27.55 -1.16 -5.93
N SER A 356 -26.58 -0.51 -6.56
CA SER A 356 -26.66 0.92 -6.85
C SER A 356 -27.58 1.24 -8.03
N TYR A 357 -27.54 0.43 -9.10
CA TYR A 357 -28.23 0.73 -10.37
C TYR A 357 -29.45 -0.14 -10.62
N VAL A 358 -29.43 -1.43 -10.24
CA VAL A 358 -30.58 -2.33 -10.45
C VAL A 358 -31.59 -2.17 -9.32
N LEU A 359 -31.14 -2.28 -8.06
CA LEU A 359 -31.99 -2.02 -6.88
C LEU A 359 -32.19 -0.52 -6.59
N LYS A 360 -31.50 0.35 -7.35
CA LYS A 360 -31.59 1.83 -7.25
C LYS A 360 -31.35 2.36 -5.83
N CYS A 361 -30.48 1.69 -5.07
CA CYS A 361 -30.14 2.10 -3.71
C CYS A 361 -29.15 3.27 -3.73
N LYS A 362 -29.67 4.50 -3.79
CA LYS A 362 -28.86 5.74 -3.87
C LYS A 362 -27.84 5.88 -2.74
N TYR A 363 -28.17 5.44 -1.53
CA TYR A 363 -27.34 5.59 -0.34
C TYR A 363 -26.70 4.24 0.03
N TYR A 364 -25.83 3.76 -0.85
CA TYR A 364 -25.07 2.53 -0.71
C TYR A 364 -23.59 2.83 -0.50
N GLY A 365 -22.93 2.09 0.39
CA GLY A 365 -21.48 2.13 0.54
C GLY A 365 -20.90 0.84 1.07
N ARG A 366 -19.67 0.51 0.66
CA ARG A 366 -19.00 -0.75 0.98
C ARG A 366 -17.55 -0.58 1.40
N TYR A 367 -17.15 -1.35 2.41
CA TYR A 367 -15.77 -1.50 2.85
C TYR A 367 -15.44 -3.00 2.91
N VAL A 368 -14.76 -3.51 1.87
CA VAL A 368 -14.52 -4.95 1.70
C VAL A 368 -15.86 -5.71 1.66
N ASP A 369 -16.16 -6.50 2.68
CA ASP A 369 -17.32 -7.37 2.86
C ASP A 369 -18.43 -6.75 3.71
N ASP A 370 -18.13 -5.69 4.46
CA ASP A 370 -19.11 -4.89 5.20
C ASP A 370 -19.72 -3.84 4.26
N PHE A 371 -21.05 -3.86 4.07
CA PHE A 371 -21.75 -2.83 3.30
C PHE A 371 -23.02 -2.34 3.98
N VAL A 372 -23.41 -1.11 3.64
CA VAL A 372 -24.53 -0.40 4.25
C VAL A 372 -25.41 0.22 3.18
N ILE A 373 -26.73 0.15 3.41
CA ILE A 373 -27.78 0.71 2.57
C ILE A 373 -28.69 1.52 3.49
N ILE A 374 -29.00 2.75 3.10
CA ILE A 374 -29.89 3.63 3.87
C ILE A 374 -31.10 3.98 3.03
N HIS A 375 -32.28 3.87 3.61
CA HIS A 375 -33.53 4.11 2.90
C HIS A 375 -34.65 4.55 3.86
N GLN A 376 -35.63 5.31 3.35
CA GLN A 376 -36.77 5.80 4.15
C GLN A 376 -37.75 4.68 4.51
N SER A 377 -37.98 3.72 3.61
CA SER A 377 -38.83 2.56 3.86
C SER A 377 -38.04 1.39 4.45
N LYS A 378 -38.43 0.96 5.65
CA LYS A 378 -37.92 -0.25 6.32
C LYS A 378 -38.28 -1.52 5.55
N ASP A 379 -39.48 -1.60 4.99
CA ASP A 379 -39.95 -2.80 4.30
C ASP A 379 -39.26 -2.98 2.94
N PHE A 380 -38.94 -1.87 2.26
CA PHE A 380 -38.04 -1.92 1.11
C PHE A 380 -36.69 -2.57 1.47
N LEU A 381 -36.08 -2.16 2.58
CA LEU A 381 -34.81 -2.74 3.04
C LEU A 381 -34.95 -4.24 3.35
N LYS A 382 -36.07 -4.68 3.95
CA LYS A 382 -36.31 -6.12 4.17
C LYS A 382 -36.40 -6.89 2.85
N LYS A 383 -37.11 -6.36 1.85
CA LYS A 383 -37.27 -7.00 0.53
C LYS A 383 -35.93 -7.17 -0.18
N ILE A 384 -35.10 -6.12 -0.23
CA ILE A 384 -33.81 -6.20 -0.94
C ILE A 384 -32.81 -7.15 -0.28
N ILE A 385 -32.94 -7.50 1.03
CA ILE A 385 -32.08 -8.50 1.66
C ILE A 385 -32.20 -9.85 0.92
N LEU A 386 -33.41 -10.24 0.52
CA LEU A 386 -33.66 -11.47 -0.24
C LEU A 386 -33.01 -11.37 -1.62
N SER A 387 -33.27 -10.28 -2.35
CA SER A 387 -32.69 -10.07 -3.68
C SER A 387 -31.16 -10.05 -3.67
N ILE A 388 -30.55 -9.42 -2.67
CA ILE A 388 -29.09 -9.41 -2.48
C ILE A 388 -28.59 -10.82 -2.18
N ARG A 389 -29.27 -11.56 -1.29
CA ARG A 389 -28.89 -12.94 -0.94
C ARG A 389 -28.92 -13.86 -2.15
N GLU A 390 -29.96 -13.79 -2.96
CA GLU A 390 -30.10 -14.56 -4.19
C GLU A 390 -29.02 -14.18 -5.21
N TYR A 391 -28.78 -12.87 -5.40
CA TYR A 391 -27.78 -12.38 -6.33
C TYR A 391 -26.37 -12.89 -5.98
N ILE A 392 -25.93 -12.75 -4.73
CA ILE A 392 -24.58 -13.17 -4.34
C ILE A 392 -24.42 -14.69 -4.35
N LEU A 393 -25.49 -15.44 -4.07
CA LEU A 393 -25.45 -16.89 -4.10
C LEU A 393 -25.32 -17.39 -5.54
N LYS A 394 -26.16 -16.86 -6.44
CA LYS A 394 -26.21 -17.30 -7.85
C LYS A 394 -24.99 -16.86 -8.65
N ASN A 395 -24.54 -15.61 -8.48
CA ASN A 395 -23.51 -15.03 -9.36
C ASN A 395 -22.10 -15.08 -8.77
N LEU A 396 -21.97 -15.09 -7.44
CA LEU A 396 -20.68 -14.99 -6.75
C LEU A 396 -20.39 -16.20 -5.85
N LEU A 397 -21.32 -17.15 -5.71
CA LEU A 397 -21.21 -18.30 -4.80
C LEU A 397 -20.93 -17.90 -3.34
N LEU A 398 -21.39 -16.72 -2.93
CA LEU A 398 -21.20 -16.19 -1.58
C LEU A 398 -22.48 -16.31 -0.74
N LYS A 399 -22.32 -16.21 0.59
CA LYS A 399 -23.42 -16.23 1.55
C LYS A 399 -23.37 -15.02 2.48
N LEU A 400 -24.52 -14.39 2.71
CA LEU A 400 -24.66 -13.37 3.76
C LEU A 400 -24.47 -14.03 5.13
N HIS A 401 -23.84 -13.32 6.05
CA HIS A 401 -23.66 -13.79 7.40
C HIS A 401 -25.00 -13.77 8.16
N PRO A 402 -25.51 -14.92 8.65
CA PRO A 402 -26.89 -15.04 9.13
C PRO A 402 -27.18 -14.17 10.36
N ARG A 403 -26.19 -14.01 11.25
CA ARG A 403 -26.33 -13.25 12.50
C ARG A 403 -25.86 -11.79 12.44
N LYS A 404 -25.39 -11.32 11.29
CA LYS A 404 -24.83 -9.95 11.14
C LYS A 404 -25.66 -9.10 10.17
N ILE A 405 -26.96 -9.30 10.21
CA ILE A 405 -27.92 -8.43 9.55
C ILE A 405 -28.35 -7.40 10.59
N TYR A 406 -28.03 -6.14 10.34
CA TYR A 406 -28.40 -5.04 11.23
C TYR A 406 -29.38 -4.14 10.48
N LEU A 407 -30.60 -4.00 11.00
CA LEU A 407 -31.62 -3.14 10.42
C LEU A 407 -32.24 -2.28 11.53
N GLN A 408 -31.97 -0.98 11.51
CA GLN A 408 -32.41 -0.09 12.58
C GLN A 408 -32.69 1.33 12.09
N HIS A 409 -33.68 1.98 12.70
CA HIS A 409 -33.92 3.42 12.56
C HIS A 409 -32.69 4.24 12.97
N PHE A 410 -32.39 5.31 12.24
CA PHE A 410 -31.17 6.11 12.42
C PHE A 410 -31.01 6.69 13.84
N SER A 411 -32.12 6.94 14.56
CA SER A 411 -32.09 7.54 15.89
C SER A 411 -31.34 6.68 16.92
N LYS A 412 -31.33 5.35 16.74
CA LYS A 412 -30.55 4.44 17.61
C LYS A 412 -29.06 4.44 17.27
N GLY A 413 -28.69 4.94 16.10
CA GLY A 413 -27.33 4.96 15.57
C GLY A 413 -26.93 3.68 14.86
N VAL A 414 -25.67 3.59 14.41
CA VAL A 414 -25.12 2.40 13.74
C VAL A 414 -23.64 2.23 14.06
N ASP A 415 -23.22 0.98 14.22
CA ASP A 415 -21.81 0.59 14.28
C ASP A 415 -21.24 0.39 12.87
N PHE A 416 -20.24 1.19 12.49
CA PHE A 416 -19.56 1.09 11.20
C PHE A 416 -18.07 1.42 11.31
N LEU A 417 -17.22 0.56 10.73
CA LEU A 417 -15.76 0.75 10.62
C LEU A 417 -15.03 1.22 11.90
N GLY A 418 -15.46 0.71 13.05
CA GLY A 418 -14.78 0.97 14.33
C GLY A 418 -15.30 2.19 15.10
N VAL A 419 -16.37 2.83 14.64
CA VAL A 419 -17.08 3.92 15.33
C VAL A 419 -18.57 3.64 15.46
N TYR A 420 -19.24 4.43 16.30
CA TYR A 420 -20.69 4.41 16.47
C TYR A 420 -21.24 5.77 16.03
N LEU A 421 -22.01 5.78 14.94
CA LEU A 421 -22.65 6.97 14.39
C LEU A 421 -24.02 7.16 15.04
N LYS A 422 -24.32 8.37 15.49
CA LYS A 422 -25.64 8.81 15.97
C LYS A 422 -25.97 10.17 15.33
N PRO A 423 -27.23 10.64 15.40
CA PRO A 423 -27.57 11.99 14.96
C PRO A 423 -26.61 13.03 15.54
N PHE A 424 -26.00 13.83 14.65
CA PHE A 424 -25.08 14.92 14.96
C PHE A 424 -23.77 14.53 15.68
N ARG A 425 -23.49 13.24 15.87
CA ARG A 425 -22.35 12.79 16.70
C ARG A 425 -21.77 11.45 16.25
N ILE A 426 -20.44 11.38 16.22
CA ILE A 426 -19.72 10.15 15.92
C ILE A 426 -18.82 9.82 17.11
N TYR A 427 -19.00 8.63 17.67
CA TYR A 427 -18.27 8.16 18.85
C TYR A 427 -17.27 7.07 18.51
N ILE A 428 -16.14 7.06 19.21
CA ILE A 428 -15.27 5.88 19.23
C ILE A 428 -15.95 4.73 19.97
N LYS A 429 -15.66 3.48 19.58
CA LYS A 429 -16.17 2.31 20.29
C LYS A 429 -15.65 2.20 21.72
N ASN A 430 -16.50 1.68 22.60
CA ASN A 430 -16.14 1.36 23.99
C ASN A 430 -14.93 0.42 24.08
N LYS A 431 -14.79 -0.55 23.16
CA LYS A 431 -13.60 -1.42 23.08
C LYS A 431 -12.30 -0.63 22.90
N ASN A 432 -12.30 0.39 22.04
CA ASN A 432 -11.11 1.22 21.82
C ASN A 432 -10.80 2.08 23.04
N LYS A 433 -11.82 2.64 23.69
CA LYS A 433 -11.69 3.35 24.97
C LYS A 433 -11.11 2.45 26.06
N GLY A 434 -11.64 1.23 26.21
CA GLY A 434 -11.16 0.25 27.19
C GLY A 434 -9.71 -0.18 26.92
N ASN A 435 -9.35 -0.42 25.66
CA ASN A 435 -7.97 -0.75 25.28
C ASN A 435 -6.99 0.39 25.56
N ALA A 436 -7.40 1.65 25.30
CA ALA A 436 -6.59 2.82 25.63
C ALA A 436 -6.33 2.91 27.13
N ARG A 437 -7.38 2.79 27.95
CA ARG A 437 -7.29 2.82 29.42
C ARG A 437 -6.41 1.73 29.99
N LYS A 438 -6.59 0.48 29.54
CA LYS A 438 -5.75 -0.65 29.98
C LYS A 438 -4.26 -0.38 29.70
N LYS A 439 -3.93 0.15 28.52
CA LYS A 439 -2.55 0.49 28.19
C LYS A 439 -2.01 1.67 29.01
N ILE A 440 -2.84 2.68 29.29
CA ILE A 440 -2.46 3.80 30.16
C ILE A 440 -2.15 3.29 31.58
N ALA A 441 -2.99 2.40 32.13
CA ALA A 441 -2.75 1.79 33.45
C ALA A 441 -1.41 1.06 33.50
N VAL A 442 -1.08 0.25 32.47
CA VAL A 442 0.22 -0.43 32.36
C VAL A 442 1.38 0.56 32.36
N TRP A 443 1.26 1.69 31.66
CA TRP A 443 2.30 2.72 31.64
C TRP A 443 2.42 3.47 32.98
N ASN A 444 1.29 3.76 33.65
CA ASN A 444 1.31 4.33 34.99
C ASN A 444 2.01 3.39 35.98
N GLU A 445 1.69 2.09 35.96
CA GLU A 445 2.35 1.08 36.80
C GLU A 445 3.84 0.94 36.47
N HIS A 446 4.21 0.98 35.18
CA HIS A 446 5.61 0.95 34.75
C HIS A 446 6.40 2.13 35.32
N LEU A 447 5.82 3.33 35.26
CA LEU A 447 6.44 4.54 35.81
C LEU A 447 6.67 4.43 37.33
N LEU A 448 5.68 3.91 38.07
CA LEU A 448 5.78 3.70 39.51
C LEU A 448 6.89 2.69 39.87
N ARG A 449 6.97 1.56 39.12
CA ARG A 449 8.01 0.54 39.34
C ARG A 449 9.44 1.04 39.06
N LYS A 450 9.59 2.11 38.29
CA LYS A 450 10.87 2.73 37.94
C LYS A 450 11.17 3.98 38.77
N ASN A 451 10.60 4.08 39.98
CA ASN A 451 10.76 5.24 40.86
C ASN A 451 10.46 6.57 40.15
N ASN A 452 9.46 6.58 39.27
CA ASN A 452 9.01 7.75 38.52
C ASN A 452 10.00 8.30 37.48
N VAL A 453 10.97 7.48 37.05
CA VAL A 453 11.96 7.84 36.02
C VAL A 453 11.71 7.07 34.72
N LEU A 454 11.80 7.77 33.59
CA LEU A 454 11.77 7.16 32.25
C LEU A 454 13.10 7.40 31.54
N ASN A 455 13.63 6.37 30.88
CA ASN A 455 14.73 6.56 29.96
C ASN A 455 14.24 7.15 28.61
N ARG A 456 15.18 7.51 27.73
CA ARG A 456 14.87 8.14 26.44
C ARG A 456 13.99 7.27 25.55
N GLU A 457 14.29 5.97 25.45
CA GLU A 457 13.58 5.04 24.58
C GLU A 457 12.15 4.79 25.08
N GLU A 458 11.98 4.65 26.39
CA GLU A 458 10.68 4.51 27.05
C GLU A 458 9.82 5.76 26.84
N ALA A 459 10.40 6.95 27.00
CA ALA A 459 9.71 8.22 26.76
C ALA A 459 9.25 8.35 25.30
N GLU A 460 10.10 7.96 24.34
CA GLU A 460 9.75 7.97 22.90
C GLU A 460 8.68 6.92 22.56
N SER A 461 8.77 5.73 23.16
CA SER A 461 7.77 4.65 23.03
C SER A 461 6.41 5.06 23.58
N PHE A 462 6.40 5.67 24.77
CA PHE A 462 5.20 6.20 25.41
C PHE A 462 4.56 7.31 24.58
N LEU A 463 5.35 8.28 24.13
CA LEU A 463 4.88 9.39 23.31
C LEU A 463 4.25 8.88 21.99
N SER A 464 4.89 7.89 21.36
CA SER A 464 4.37 7.22 20.16
C SER A 464 3.04 6.53 20.43
N PHE A 465 2.95 5.83 21.57
CA PHE A 465 1.72 5.17 22.02
C PHE A 465 0.56 6.16 22.23
N ILE A 466 0.78 7.24 22.99
CA ILE A 466 -0.28 8.20 23.30
C ILE A 466 -0.70 9.00 22.08
N ASN A 467 0.25 9.44 21.26
CA ASN A 467 -0.09 10.13 20.01
C ASN A 467 -0.82 9.22 19.01
N SER A 468 -0.62 7.90 19.06
CA SER A 468 -1.44 6.94 18.30
C SER A 468 -2.91 6.96 18.74
N ILE A 469 -3.16 6.98 20.06
CA ILE A 469 -4.53 7.05 20.61
C ILE A 469 -5.17 8.40 20.31
N LEU A 470 -4.50 9.51 20.64
CA LEU A 470 -5.04 10.87 20.47
C LEU A 470 -5.26 11.18 18.98
N GLY A 471 -4.34 10.75 18.11
CA GLY A 471 -4.45 10.85 16.67
C GLY A 471 -5.68 10.16 16.09
N MET A 472 -6.13 9.05 16.69
CA MET A 472 -7.40 8.40 16.34
C MET A 472 -8.59 9.18 16.91
N MET A 473 -8.55 9.52 18.19
CA MET A 473 -9.67 10.13 18.91
C MET A 473 -10.03 11.53 18.39
N LYS A 474 -9.05 12.33 17.97
CA LYS A 474 -9.27 13.71 17.49
C LYS A 474 -10.23 13.84 16.32
N HIS A 475 -10.48 12.75 15.59
CA HIS A 475 -11.38 12.73 14.44
C HIS A 475 -12.87 12.57 14.79
N TYR A 476 -13.19 12.38 16.08
CA TYR A 476 -14.52 12.06 16.56
C TYR A 476 -14.92 12.94 17.76
N ASN A 477 -16.18 12.90 18.18
CA ASN A 477 -16.70 13.64 19.34
C ASN A 477 -16.16 13.05 20.66
N SER A 478 -14.90 13.34 20.96
CA SER A 478 -14.15 12.74 22.06
C SER A 478 -13.39 13.76 22.93
N TYR A 479 -13.63 15.07 22.78
CA TYR A 479 -12.93 16.12 23.53
C TYR A 479 -12.92 15.87 25.05
N ASN A 480 -14.10 15.70 25.65
CA ASN A 480 -14.23 15.43 27.09
C ASN A 480 -13.55 14.12 27.51
N LEU A 481 -13.55 13.12 26.62
CA LEU A 481 -12.86 11.85 26.87
C LEU A 481 -11.34 12.04 26.86
N ARG A 482 -10.79 12.75 25.87
CA ARG A 482 -9.35 13.04 25.78
C ARG A 482 -8.89 13.88 26.97
N LYS A 483 -9.65 14.94 27.31
CA LYS A 483 -9.40 15.75 28.52
C LYS A 483 -9.36 14.86 29.75
N LYS A 484 -10.39 14.04 30.00
CA LYS A 484 -10.43 13.14 31.16
C LYS A 484 -9.25 12.15 31.19
N ILE A 485 -8.91 11.54 30.05
CA ILE A 485 -7.79 10.60 29.97
C ILE A 485 -6.49 11.29 30.39
N LEU A 486 -6.24 12.50 29.88
CA LEU A 486 -4.98 13.20 30.08
C LEU A 486 -4.91 13.88 31.45
N THR A 487 -6.02 14.39 31.98
CA THR A 487 -6.00 15.15 33.25
C THR A 487 -6.35 14.32 34.48
N LYS A 488 -7.06 13.18 34.35
CA LYS A 488 -7.51 12.37 35.49
C LYS A 488 -6.97 10.94 35.51
N GLU A 489 -6.72 10.34 34.35
CA GLU A 489 -6.29 8.93 34.27
C GLU A 489 -4.78 8.79 34.08
N PHE A 490 -4.09 9.90 33.84
CA PHE A 490 -2.66 9.98 33.61
C PHE A 490 -1.91 10.32 34.89
N SER A 491 -0.78 9.67 35.15
CA SER A 491 0.10 10.12 36.22
C SER A 491 0.61 11.53 35.93
N ILE A 492 0.51 12.42 36.93
CA ILE A 492 1.00 13.80 36.84
C ILE A 492 2.49 13.85 36.48
N LEU A 493 3.23 12.82 36.84
CA LEU A 493 4.68 12.72 36.65
C LEU A 493 5.09 12.64 35.17
N PHE A 494 4.20 12.17 34.29
CA PHE A 494 4.48 12.21 32.85
C PHE A 494 4.62 13.65 32.33
N TYR A 495 4.01 14.64 32.99
CA TYR A 495 4.12 16.04 32.58
C TYR A 495 5.50 16.66 32.86
N ASN A 496 6.37 15.98 33.61
CA ASN A 496 7.79 16.34 33.71
C ASN A 496 8.52 16.14 32.38
N TYR A 497 8.06 15.17 31.57
CA TYR A 497 8.68 14.79 30.30
C TYR A 497 7.92 15.35 29.08
N PHE A 498 6.64 15.67 29.26
CA PHE A 498 5.74 15.98 28.14
C PHE A 498 4.86 17.20 28.40
N TYR A 499 4.36 17.80 27.33
CA TYR A 499 3.29 18.80 27.36
C TYR A 499 2.23 18.49 26.29
N ILE A 500 1.04 19.10 26.39
CA ILE A 500 -0.13 18.77 25.56
C ILE A 500 -0.65 20.05 24.90
N ASP A 501 -1.19 19.94 23.69
CA ASP A 501 -1.92 21.04 23.06
C ASP A 501 -3.25 21.37 23.79
N PHE A 502 -3.71 22.62 23.66
CA PHE A 502 -4.98 23.08 24.24
C PHE A 502 -6.21 22.25 23.81
N LYS A 503 -6.14 21.60 22.64
CA LYS A 503 -7.24 20.78 22.10
C LYS A 503 -7.18 19.31 22.55
N TYR A 504 -6.18 18.93 23.37
CA TYR A 504 -5.96 17.56 23.84
C TYR A 504 -5.87 16.56 22.68
N CYS A 505 -5.29 16.94 21.55
CA CYS A 505 -5.16 16.14 20.33
C CYS A 505 -3.76 15.59 20.13
N ARG A 506 -2.73 16.14 20.79
CA ARG A 506 -1.35 15.72 20.63
C ARG A 506 -0.53 16.04 21.88
N MET A 507 0.36 15.11 22.22
CA MET A 507 1.36 15.26 23.25
C MET A 507 2.74 15.47 22.59
N PHE A 508 3.58 16.28 23.22
CA PHE A 508 4.90 16.67 22.75
C PHE A 508 5.93 16.40 23.84
N LYS A 509 7.16 16.08 23.43
CA LYS A 509 8.30 15.95 24.34
C LYS A 509 8.74 17.33 24.80
N ARG A 510 9.01 17.49 26.09
CA ARG A 510 9.74 18.65 26.59
C ARG A 510 11.20 18.48 26.16
N GLU A 511 11.71 19.43 25.39
CA GLU A 511 13.16 19.54 25.24
C GLU A 511 13.74 19.90 26.60
N ASN A 512 14.89 19.34 26.96
CA ASN A 512 15.54 19.56 28.26
C ASN A 512 15.68 21.06 28.56
N LYS A 513 14.66 21.60 29.22
CA LYS A 513 14.75 22.73 30.11
C LYS A 513 14.02 22.27 31.35
N ILE A 514 14.83 22.04 32.37
CA ILE A 514 14.42 22.09 33.77
C ILE A 514 13.57 23.37 33.90
N PHE A 515 12.26 23.22 33.88
CA PHE A 515 11.34 24.25 34.32
C PHE A 515 10.48 23.60 35.38
N ALA A 516 10.76 24.03 36.60
CA ALA A 516 10.03 23.73 37.81
C ALA A 516 8.52 23.87 37.60
N PHE A 517 7.80 23.04 38.33
CA PHE A 517 6.41 23.23 38.74
C PHE A 517 6.02 24.71 38.75
N ASN A 518 5.06 25.11 37.90
CA ASN A 518 4.27 26.34 38.08
C ASN A 518 3.07 26.42 37.12
N PHE A 519 2.29 25.33 36.98
CA PHE A 519 1.06 25.41 36.19
C PHE A 519 -0.18 24.74 36.80
N ILE A 520 -0.16 24.41 38.09
CA ILE A 520 -1.32 23.77 38.75
C ILE A 520 -1.89 24.57 39.93
N GLU A 521 -1.20 25.59 40.47
CA GLU A 521 -1.80 26.42 41.53
C GLU A 521 -2.82 27.45 41.05
N LYS A 522 -2.86 27.83 39.76
CA LYS A 522 -3.84 28.80 39.24
C LYS A 522 -5.16 28.21 38.71
N ALA A 523 -5.51 26.99 39.10
CA ALA A 523 -6.77 26.36 38.71
C ALA A 523 -7.58 25.79 39.89
N VAL A 524 -7.20 26.13 41.13
CA VAL A 524 -7.90 25.76 42.37
C VAL A 524 -8.35 26.99 43.18
N GLU A 525 -8.12 28.20 42.67
CA GLU A 525 -8.89 29.40 43.03
C GLU A 525 -9.86 29.72 41.87
#